data_AF-A0A919Q961-F1
#
_entry.id   AF-A0A919Q961-F1
#
_cell.length_a   1.000
_cell.length_b   1.000
_cell.length_c   1.000
_cell.angle_alpha   90.00
_cell.angle_beta   90.00
_cell.angle_gamma   90.00
#
_symmetry.space_group_name_H-M   'P 1'
#
loop_
_entity.id
_entity.type
_entity.pdbx_description
1 polymer ?
#
loop_
_entity_poly.entity_id
_entity_poly.type
_entity_poly.pdbx_seq_one_letter_code
_entity_poly.pdbx_strand_id
1 'polypeptide(L)'
;MPLRCVDALREHHVRQVVAREKAGESWQENDLVFCTHTGRPLDVNNVERDLGVIFDKAGLNGREWTPRELRHTLVSLLSDSGMPLENIARLVGHNGTAVTELVYRHQIRPVIEEGAKAMDLIFPRTPKKA
;
A
#
# COMPACT_ATOMS: atom_id res chain seq x y z
N MET A 1 1.63 -8.05 10.90
CA MET A 1 1.87 -8.15 9.44
C MET A 1 0.80 -9.06 8.84
N PRO A 2 0.22 -8.74 7.66
CA PRO A 2 -0.80 -9.59 7.03
C PRO A 2 -0.26 -10.98 6.69
N LEU A 3 -1.07 -12.04 6.89
CA LEU A 3 -0.65 -13.43 6.63
C LEU A 3 -0.19 -13.66 5.19
N ARG A 4 -0.91 -13.09 4.21
CA ARG A 4 -0.53 -13.16 2.79
C ARG A 4 0.89 -12.63 2.53
N CYS A 5 1.31 -11.59 3.24
CA CYS A 5 2.67 -11.06 3.13
C CYS A 5 3.70 -12.02 3.74
N VAL A 6 3.37 -12.64 4.89
CA VAL A 6 4.23 -13.64 5.54
C VAL A 6 4.46 -14.83 4.61
N ASP A 7 3.41 -15.34 3.98
CA ASP A 7 3.51 -16.48 3.07
C ASP A 7 4.36 -16.14 1.83
N ALA A 8 4.16 -14.95 1.24
CA ALA A 8 4.96 -14.48 0.12
C ALA A 8 6.45 -14.32 0.48
N LEU A 9 6.74 -13.82 1.69
CA LEU A 9 8.13 -13.67 2.17
C LEU A 9 8.80 -15.03 2.45
N ARG A 10 8.05 -16.02 2.95
CA ARG A 10 8.57 -17.39 3.12
C ARG A 10 8.93 -18.02 1.78
N GLU A 11 8.04 -17.90 0.80
CA GLU A 11 8.29 -18.41 -0.56
C GLU A 11 9.50 -17.70 -1.20
N HIS A 12 9.59 -16.38 -1.01
CA HIS A 12 10.74 -15.60 -1.46
C HIS A 12 12.05 -16.04 -0.80
N HIS A 13 12.04 -16.29 0.51
CA HIS A 13 13.21 -16.78 1.23
C HIS A 13 13.70 -18.14 0.69
N VAL A 14 12.77 -19.07 0.41
CA VAL A 14 13.11 -20.36 -0.22
C VAL A 14 13.77 -20.14 -1.60
N ARG A 15 13.21 -19.26 -2.44
CA ARG A 15 13.83 -18.90 -3.73
C ARG A 15 15.21 -18.28 -3.57
N GLN A 16 15.40 -17.44 -2.56
CA GLN A 16 16.66 -16.77 -2.29
C GLN A 16 17.75 -17.76 -1.85
N VAL A 17 17.42 -18.73 -0.99
CA VAL A 17 18.35 -19.81 -0.59
C VAL A 17 18.81 -20.59 -1.82
N VAL A 18 17.89 -20.97 -2.71
CA VAL A 18 18.23 -21.65 -3.97
C VAL A 18 19.09 -20.78 -4.88
N ALA A 19 18.81 -19.47 -4.96
CA ALA A 19 19.63 -18.54 -5.74
C ALA A 19 21.05 -18.40 -5.18
N ARG A 20 21.18 -18.37 -3.84
CA ARG A 20 22.47 -18.34 -3.14
C ARG A 20 23.32 -19.57 -3.43
N GLU A 21 22.73 -20.75 -3.32
CA GLU A 21 23.42 -22.00 -3.65
C GLU A 21 23.89 -22.03 -5.12
N LYS A 22 23.04 -21.56 -6.04
CA LYS A 22 23.37 -21.48 -7.48
C LYS A 22 24.47 -20.46 -7.79
N ALA A 23 24.50 -19.33 -7.08
CA ALA A 23 25.49 -18.29 -7.29
C ALA A 23 26.88 -18.68 -6.78
N GLY A 24 26.96 -19.55 -5.77
CA GLY A 24 28.22 -20.03 -5.19
C GLY A 24 29.14 -18.87 -4.79
N GLU A 25 30.35 -18.86 -5.31
CA GLU A 25 31.36 -17.83 -5.04
C GLU A 25 30.97 -16.43 -5.56
N SER A 26 30.03 -16.33 -6.50
CA SER A 26 29.53 -15.05 -6.99
C SER A 26 28.50 -14.40 -6.06
N TRP A 27 28.07 -15.10 -5.01
CA TRP A 27 27.13 -14.55 -4.02
C TRP A 27 27.79 -13.48 -3.15
N GLN A 28 27.14 -12.33 -3.03
CA GLN A 28 27.54 -11.25 -2.13
C GLN A 28 26.65 -11.22 -0.90
N GLU A 29 27.26 -11.39 0.27
CA GLU A 29 26.54 -11.36 1.54
C GLU A 29 26.26 -9.92 1.98
N ASN A 30 25.01 -9.49 1.83
CA ASN A 30 24.55 -8.15 2.18
C ASN A 30 23.35 -8.16 3.14
N ASP A 31 22.90 -9.33 3.61
CA ASP A 31 21.74 -9.50 4.50
C ASP A 31 20.46 -8.80 4.00
N LEU A 32 20.28 -8.79 2.67
CA LEU A 32 19.15 -8.15 2.00
C LEU A 32 17.97 -9.12 1.87
N VAL A 33 16.77 -8.67 2.23
CA VAL A 33 15.54 -9.44 1.97
C VAL A 33 15.27 -9.54 0.47
N PHE A 34 15.40 -8.43 -0.26
CA PHE A 34 15.24 -8.38 -1.72
C PHE A 34 16.57 -8.06 -2.39
N CYS A 35 17.09 -9.00 -3.16
CA CYS A 35 18.38 -8.88 -3.83
C CYS A 35 18.34 -9.50 -5.22
N THR A 36 19.37 -9.23 -6.02
CA THR A 36 19.61 -9.96 -7.26
C THR A 36 19.89 -11.44 -6.98
N HIS A 37 19.93 -12.27 -8.03
CA HIS A 37 20.33 -13.67 -7.93
C HIS A 37 21.76 -13.89 -7.40
N THR A 38 22.57 -12.83 -7.29
CA THR A 38 23.93 -12.84 -6.73
C THR A 38 24.05 -12.11 -5.39
N GLY A 39 22.93 -11.81 -4.71
CA GLY A 39 22.95 -11.16 -3.40
C GLY A 39 23.19 -9.64 -3.40
N ARG A 40 23.21 -8.99 -4.58
CA ARG A 40 23.42 -7.53 -4.68
C ARG A 40 22.13 -6.74 -4.50
N PRO A 41 22.19 -5.45 -4.13
CA PRO A 41 21.03 -4.56 -4.16
C PRO A 41 20.34 -4.55 -5.53
N LEU A 42 19.02 -4.45 -5.52
CA LEU A 42 18.23 -4.26 -6.73
C LEU A 42 18.36 -2.80 -7.21
N ASP A 43 18.52 -2.62 -8.51
CA ASP A 43 18.45 -1.31 -9.14
C ASP A 43 16.99 -0.91 -9.36
N VAL A 44 16.66 0.35 -9.03
CA VAL A 44 15.29 0.86 -9.12
C VAL A 44 14.74 0.75 -10.55
N ASN A 45 15.54 1.07 -11.56
CA ASN A 45 15.08 1.05 -12.96
C ASN A 45 14.78 -0.37 -13.44
N ASN A 46 15.55 -1.35 -12.96
CA ASN A 46 15.29 -2.76 -13.27
C ASN A 46 14.00 -3.24 -12.59
N VAL A 47 13.79 -2.86 -11.33
CA VAL A 47 12.55 -3.19 -10.61
C VAL A 47 11.33 -2.56 -11.30
N GLU A 48 11.42 -1.30 -11.72
CA GLU A 48 10.34 -0.61 -12.43
C GLU A 48 10.06 -1.26 -13.79
N ARG A 49 11.11 -1.66 -14.54
CA ARG A 49 10.95 -2.38 -15.80
C ARG A 49 10.24 -3.73 -15.58
N ASP A 50 10.69 -4.51 -14.60
CA ASP A 50 10.13 -5.82 -14.31
C ASP A 50 8.66 -5.71 -13.86
N LEU A 51 8.34 -4.71 -13.04
CA LEU A 51 6.96 -4.41 -12.65
C LEU A 51 6.10 -3.97 -13.84
N GLY A 52 6.63 -3.15 -14.74
CA GLY A 52 5.94 -2.75 -15.97
C GLY A 52 5.50 -3.98 -16.79
N VAL A 53 6.38 -4.96 -16.95
CA VAL A 53 6.03 -6.24 -17.62
C VAL A 53 4.93 -7.00 -16.88
N ILE A 54 4.94 -7.00 -15.54
CA ILE A 54 3.90 -7.65 -14.72
C ILE A 54 2.56 -6.93 -14.90
N PHE A 55 2.55 -5.60 -14.92
CA PHE A 55 1.36 -4.79 -15.12
C PHE A 55 0.78 -4.96 -16.53
N ASP A 56 1.62 -4.97 -17.58
CA ASP A 56 1.19 -5.25 -18.95
C ASP A 56 0.50 -6.62 -19.06
N LYS A 57 1.07 -7.65 -18.42
CA LYS A 57 0.46 -8.99 -18.35
C LYS A 57 -0.85 -9.03 -17.58
N ALA A 58 -1.05 -8.11 -16.64
CA ALA A 58 -2.29 -7.96 -15.91
C ALA A 58 -3.34 -7.11 -16.66
N GLY A 59 -3.05 -6.64 -17.88
CA GLY A 59 -3.93 -5.78 -18.67
C GLY A 59 -3.93 -4.30 -18.23
N LEU A 60 -2.92 -3.89 -17.46
CA LEU A 60 -2.68 -2.50 -17.06
C LEU A 60 -1.60 -1.88 -17.96
N ASN A 61 -1.49 -0.56 -17.98
CA ASN A 61 -0.42 0.12 -18.71
C ASN A 61 0.87 0.14 -17.88
N GLY A 62 1.79 -0.79 -18.13
CA GLY A 62 3.05 -0.93 -17.41
C GLY A 62 4.00 0.28 -17.52
N ARG A 63 3.75 1.22 -18.43
CA ARG A 63 4.50 2.49 -18.51
C ARG A 63 3.98 3.57 -17.57
N GLU A 64 2.72 3.48 -17.17
CA GLU A 64 2.07 4.44 -16.27
C GLU A 64 2.06 3.93 -14.83
N TRP A 65 1.99 2.62 -14.65
CA TRP A 65 1.94 2.00 -13.33
C TRP A 65 3.33 1.87 -12.72
N THR A 66 3.49 2.44 -11.52
CA THR A 66 4.74 2.43 -10.75
C THR A 66 4.52 1.74 -9.39
N PRO A 67 5.59 1.37 -8.63
CA PRO A 67 5.44 0.87 -7.27
C PRO A 67 4.61 1.77 -6.34
N ARG A 68 4.59 3.08 -6.64
CA ARG A 68 3.78 4.07 -5.90
C ARG A 68 2.29 3.76 -6.00
N GLU A 69 1.80 3.32 -7.16
CA GLU A 69 0.38 3.02 -7.38
C GLU A 69 -0.12 1.85 -6.52
N LEU A 70 0.77 0.90 -6.18
CA LEU A 70 0.45 -0.16 -5.23
C LEU A 70 0.19 0.41 -3.82
N ARG A 71 0.97 1.41 -3.41
CA ARG A 71 0.74 2.13 -2.14
C ARG A 71 -0.56 2.95 -2.21
N HIS A 72 -0.86 3.59 -3.35
CA HIS A 72 -2.14 4.27 -3.53
C HIS A 72 -3.33 3.32 -3.40
N THR A 73 -3.25 2.18 -4.08
CA THR A 73 -4.28 1.14 -4.01
C THR A 73 -4.51 0.66 -2.58
N LEU A 74 -3.44 0.43 -1.81
CA LEU A 74 -3.55 0.04 -0.39
C LEU A 74 -4.32 1.09 0.42
N VAL A 75 -3.97 2.36 0.29
CA VAL A 75 -4.64 3.43 1.05
C VAL A 75 -6.09 3.57 0.64
N SER A 76 -6.40 3.52 -0.66
CA SER A 76 -7.78 3.56 -1.16
C SER A 76 -8.62 2.40 -0.61
N LEU A 77 -8.10 1.17 -0.61
CA LEU A 77 -8.82 0.01 -0.06
C LEU A 77 -9.06 0.12 1.45
N LEU A 78 -8.08 0.64 2.21
CA LEU A 78 -8.25 0.85 3.64
C LEU A 78 -9.25 1.97 3.93
N SER A 79 -9.24 3.04 3.14
CA SER A 79 -10.22 4.12 3.24
C SER A 79 -11.63 3.61 2.95
N ASP A 80 -11.82 2.82 1.89
CA ASP A 80 -13.13 2.24 1.53
C ASP A 80 -13.68 1.34 2.64
N SER A 81 -12.78 0.65 3.36
CA SER A 81 -13.15 -0.20 4.51
C SER A 81 -13.60 0.59 5.75
N GLY A 82 -13.54 1.93 5.71
CA GLY A 82 -13.93 2.82 6.79
C GLY A 82 -12.82 3.05 7.84
N MET A 83 -11.57 2.70 7.54
CA MET A 83 -10.46 2.99 8.45
C MET A 83 -10.20 4.50 8.51
N PRO A 84 -10.10 5.10 9.71
CA PRO A 84 -9.78 6.53 9.84
C PRO A 84 -8.45 6.89 9.16
N LEU A 85 -8.44 8.04 8.49
CA LEU A 85 -7.31 8.46 7.65
C LEU A 85 -6.02 8.66 8.45
N GLU A 86 -6.13 9.07 9.71
CA GLU A 86 -5.02 9.23 10.65
C GLU A 86 -4.34 7.88 10.92
N ASN A 87 -5.13 6.81 11.04
CA ASN A 87 -4.64 5.47 11.25
C ASN A 87 -3.95 4.94 9.98
N ILE A 88 -4.53 5.22 8.80
CA ILE A 88 -3.91 4.85 7.52
C ILE A 88 -2.59 5.59 7.34
N ALA A 89 -2.55 6.91 7.60
CA ALA A 89 -1.34 7.73 7.48
C ALA A 89 -0.20 7.22 8.39
N ARG A 90 -0.53 6.84 9.64
CA ARG A 90 0.42 6.20 10.57
C ARG A 90 0.91 4.85 10.04
N LEU A 91 0.02 4.02 9.50
CA LEU A 91 0.35 2.70 8.95
C LEU A 91 1.35 2.80 7.77
N VAL A 92 1.16 3.76 6.86
CA VAL A 92 2.04 3.93 5.69
C VAL A 92 3.28 4.78 5.96
N GLY A 93 3.44 5.28 7.18
CA GLY A 93 4.63 6.04 7.61
C GLY A 93 4.69 7.47 7.10
N HIS A 94 3.54 8.12 6.85
CA HIS A 94 3.52 9.54 6.48
C HIS A 94 3.77 10.43 7.70
N ASN A 95 4.68 11.41 7.57
CA ASN A 95 4.83 12.50 8.55
C ASN A 95 3.67 13.51 8.35
N GLY A 96 2.52 13.20 8.95
CA GLY A 96 1.31 14.03 8.91
C GLY A 96 0.21 13.49 7.98
N THR A 97 -1.01 14.03 8.11
CA THR A 97 -2.17 13.62 7.31
C THR A 97 -2.28 14.35 5.98
N ALA A 98 -1.56 15.47 5.79
CA ALA A 98 -1.73 16.34 4.62
C ALA A 98 -1.56 15.63 3.26
N VAL A 99 -0.56 14.73 3.13
CA VAL A 99 -0.37 13.94 1.90
C VAL A 99 -1.48 12.89 1.73
N THR A 100 -1.98 12.33 2.82
CA THR A 100 -3.05 11.33 2.80
C THR A 100 -4.43 11.98 2.55
N GLU A 101 -4.67 13.18 3.08
CA GLU A 101 -5.91 13.95 2.87
C GLU A 101 -6.03 14.48 1.45
N LEU A 102 -4.93 15.01 0.88
CA LEU A 102 -4.95 15.60 -0.47
C LEU A 102 -5.14 14.54 -1.56
N VAL A 103 -4.58 13.34 -1.35
CA VAL A 103 -4.52 12.27 -2.36
C VAL A 103 -5.75 11.35 -2.30
N TYR A 104 -6.31 11.08 -1.11
CA TYR A 104 -7.32 10.01 -0.95
C TYR A 104 -8.72 10.52 -0.61
N ARG A 105 -8.93 11.84 -0.69
CA ARG A 105 -10.24 12.50 -0.53
C ARG A 105 -11.33 12.06 -1.53
N HIS A 106 -11.00 11.24 -2.53
CA HIS A 106 -11.96 10.78 -3.54
C HIS A 106 -13.01 9.80 -3.01
N GLN A 107 -12.83 9.24 -1.80
CA GLN A 107 -13.80 8.38 -1.13
C GLN A 107 -14.43 9.01 0.12
N ILE A 108 -14.63 10.33 0.13
CA ILE A 108 -15.68 10.90 0.97
C ILE A 108 -17.03 10.39 0.42
N ARG A 109 -17.42 9.17 0.79
CA ARG A 109 -18.81 8.89 1.21
C ARG A 109 -19.20 10.03 2.17
N PRO A 110 -20.45 10.47 2.23
CA PRO A 110 -20.82 11.77 2.77
C PRO A 110 -20.57 11.86 4.29
N VAL A 111 -19.31 12.02 4.71
CA VAL A 111 -18.89 12.30 6.10
C VAL A 111 -19.53 13.62 6.55
N ILE A 112 -19.84 14.52 5.60
CA ILE A 112 -20.61 15.73 5.85
C ILE A 112 -22.04 15.39 6.33
N GLU A 113 -22.69 14.35 5.78
CA GLU A 113 -24.01 13.93 6.26
C GLU A 113 -23.96 13.23 7.61
N GLU A 114 -22.91 12.46 7.91
CA GLU A 114 -22.74 11.83 9.23
C GLU A 114 -22.53 12.88 10.32
N GLY A 115 -21.72 13.92 10.05
CA GLY A 115 -21.57 15.06 10.95
C GLY A 115 -22.89 15.80 11.18
N ALA A 116 -23.67 16.03 10.12
CA ALA A 116 -24.98 16.65 10.23
C ALA A 116 -25.97 15.77 11.03
N LYS A 117 -26.02 14.45 10.77
CA LYS A 117 -26.85 13.49 11.51
C LYS A 117 -26.44 13.39 12.98
N ALA A 118 -25.14 13.39 13.27
CA ALA A 118 -24.63 13.43 14.63
C ALA A 118 -25.02 14.73 15.35
N MET A 119 -24.95 15.87 14.65
CA MET A 119 -25.41 17.16 15.18
C MET A 119 -26.92 17.16 15.45
N ASP A 120 -27.74 16.57 14.59
CA ASP A 120 -29.18 16.40 14.82
C ASP A 120 -29.49 15.47 16.00
N LEU A 121 -28.62 14.49 16.28
CA LEU A 121 -28.72 13.62 17.47
C LEU A 121 -28.28 14.33 18.76
N ILE A 122 -27.23 15.17 18.69
CA ILE A 122 -26.73 15.97 19.82
C ILE A 122 -27.70 17.11 20.14
N PHE A 123 -28.31 17.71 19.11
CA PHE A 123 -29.26 18.82 19.21
C PHE A 123 -30.60 18.44 18.57
N PRO A 124 -31.36 17.50 19.18
CA PRO A 124 -32.63 17.07 18.63
C PRO A 124 -33.62 18.24 18.60
N ARG A 125 -34.25 18.46 17.44
CA ARG A 125 -35.27 19.52 17.31
C ARG A 125 -36.43 19.22 18.24
N THR A 126 -36.65 20.10 19.22
CA THR A 126 -37.86 20.07 20.05
C THR A 126 -39.06 20.39 19.15
N PRO A 127 -40.13 19.57 19.15
CA PRO A 127 -41.31 19.88 18.36
C PRO A 127 -41.89 21.23 18.83
N LYS A 128 -42.15 22.11 17.87
CA LYS A 128 -42.87 23.37 18.11
C LYS A 128 -44.25 22.99 18.63
N LYS A 129 -44.55 23.31 19.88
CA LYS A 129 -45.93 23.22 20.40
C LYS A 129 -46.80 24.15 19.54
N ALA A 130 -47.85 23.59 18.96
CA ALA A 130 -48.91 24.32 18.26
C ALA A 130 -49.67 25.20 19.24
#